data_AF-A0A6P0I6D3-F1
#
_entry.id   AF-A0A6P0I6D3-F1
#
_cell.length_a   1.000
_cell.length_b   1.000
_cell.length_c   1.000
_cell.angle_alpha   90.00
_cell.angle_beta   90.00
_cell.angle_gamma   90.00
#
_symmetry.space_group_name_H-M   'P 1'
#
loop_
_entity.id
_entity.type
_entity.pdbx_description
1 polymer ?
#
loop_
_entity_poly.entity_id
_entity_poly.type
_entity_poly.pdbx_seq_one_letter_code
_entity_poly.pdbx_strand_id
1 'polypeptide(L)'
;MTNIPSEIQPYKRHAWKPITIEGDGDLTASKFAGKPWLGKNEEWPKCPHCQNPLEFFFQLNLNQLTESLQNKFGSGILQMFYCTYMNVYGDEVCEVDYQGWEAFSDIHFLRII
;
A
#
# COMPACT_ATOMS: atom_id res chain seq x y z
N MET A 1 10.96 15.45 24.07
CA MET A 1 11.67 14.77 22.97
C MET A 1 12.05 13.40 23.48
N THR A 2 11.62 12.35 22.79
CA THR A 2 11.67 10.96 23.26
C THR A 2 13.11 10.49 23.49
N ASN A 3 13.38 9.87 24.63
CA ASN A 3 14.66 9.22 24.94
C ASN A 3 14.85 8.03 23.97
N ILE A 4 15.49 8.27 22.84
CA ILE A 4 15.91 7.21 21.91
C ILE A 4 17.25 6.66 22.42
N PRO A 5 17.36 5.35 22.75
CA PRO A 5 18.61 4.73 23.21
C PRO A 5 19.78 4.97 22.25
N SER A 6 20.98 5.17 22.80
CA SER A 6 22.19 5.50 22.04
C SER A 6 22.53 4.46 20.97
N GLU A 7 22.23 3.20 21.26
CA GLU A 7 22.43 2.01 20.45
C GLU A 7 21.65 2.08 19.14
N ILE A 8 20.49 2.74 19.14
CA ILE A 8 19.63 2.83 17.94
C ILE A 8 19.71 4.18 17.21
N GLN A 9 20.45 5.16 17.75
CA GLN A 9 20.64 6.47 17.11
C GLN A 9 21.20 6.39 15.67
N PRO A 10 22.17 5.52 15.34
CA PRO A 10 22.71 5.42 13.98
C PRO A 10 21.69 4.95 12.92
N TYR A 11 20.62 4.29 13.36
CA TYR A 11 19.56 3.79 12.48
C TYR A 11 18.45 4.81 12.25
N LYS A 12 18.57 6.03 12.80
CA LYS A 12 17.61 7.11 12.54
C LYS A 12 17.50 7.37 11.04
N ARG A 13 16.27 7.49 10.56
CA ARG A 13 15.92 7.87 9.19
C ARG A 13 14.92 9.01 9.23
N HIS A 14 15.02 9.93 8.27
CA HIS A 14 13.94 10.87 8.03
C HIS A 14 12.75 10.11 7.44
N ALA A 15 11.58 10.30 8.03
CA ALA A 15 10.33 9.70 7.59
C ALA A 15 9.27 10.78 7.43
N TRP A 16 8.33 10.52 6.54
CA TRP A 16 7.17 11.37 6.31
C TRP A 16 5.99 10.79 7.09
N LYS A 17 5.38 11.61 7.93
CA LYS A 17 4.12 11.25 8.60
C LYS A 17 2.97 11.74 7.73
N PRO A 18 2.09 10.85 7.23
CA PRO A 18 0.90 11.29 6.53
C PRO A 18 -0.03 12.06 7.48
N ILE A 19 -0.54 13.19 7.01
CA ILE A 19 -1.62 13.93 7.66
C ILE A 19 -2.87 13.70 6.82
N THR A 20 -3.87 13.04 7.41
CA THR A 20 -5.06 12.56 6.71
C THR A 20 -6.31 13.31 7.14
N ILE A 21 -7.28 13.38 6.25
CA ILE A 21 -8.63 13.89 6.50
C ILE A 21 -9.59 12.79 6.03
N GLU A 22 -10.72 12.60 6.72
CA GLU A 22 -11.71 11.61 6.32
C GLU A 22 -12.33 11.95 4.95
N GLY A 23 -12.55 10.92 4.14
CA GLY A 23 -13.10 11.03 2.79
C GLY A 23 -12.22 10.33 1.76
N ASP A 24 -12.79 10.06 0.58
CA ASP A 24 -12.08 9.38 -0.51
C ASP A 24 -11.11 10.33 -1.24
N GLY A 25 -11.38 11.64 -1.23
CA GLY A 25 -10.62 12.63 -1.98
C GLY A 25 -10.73 12.49 -3.51
N ASP A 26 -9.90 13.22 -4.23
CA ASP A 26 -9.89 13.17 -5.70
C ASP A 26 -9.39 11.82 -6.23
N LEU A 27 -9.76 11.50 -7.46
CA LEU A 27 -9.42 10.21 -8.10
C LEU A 27 -7.91 9.93 -8.12
N THR A 28 -7.08 10.95 -8.34
CA THR A 28 -5.62 10.84 -8.43
C THR A 28 -4.89 11.34 -7.19
N ALA A 29 -5.62 11.69 -6.12
CA ALA A 29 -5.00 12.14 -4.88
C ALA A 29 -4.31 10.97 -4.15
N SER A 30 -3.29 11.29 -3.36
CA SER A 30 -2.75 10.35 -2.37
C SER A 30 -3.83 10.04 -1.33
N LYS A 31 -4.08 8.75 -1.05
CA LYS A 31 -5.11 8.30 -0.11
C LYS A 31 -4.79 6.91 0.45
N PHE A 32 -5.36 6.63 1.62
CA PHE A 32 -5.41 5.30 2.23
C PHE A 32 -6.84 4.77 2.10
N ALA A 33 -6.98 3.51 1.70
CA ALA A 33 -8.26 2.88 1.41
C ALA A 33 -9.14 3.71 0.45
N GLY A 34 -10.43 3.39 0.37
CA GLY A 34 -11.35 4.07 -0.54
C GLY A 34 -11.28 3.52 -1.96
N LYS A 35 -11.53 4.37 -2.96
CA LYS A 35 -11.53 3.96 -4.36
C LYS A 35 -10.19 4.30 -5.01
N PRO A 36 -9.43 3.28 -5.47
CA PRO A 36 -8.22 3.53 -6.23
C PRO A 36 -8.56 4.13 -7.60
N TRP A 37 -7.59 4.81 -8.20
CA TRP A 37 -7.60 5.01 -9.64
C TRP A 37 -7.50 3.63 -10.33
N LEU A 38 -8.37 3.39 -11.30
CA LEU A 38 -8.31 2.25 -12.22
C LEU A 38 -8.60 2.76 -13.63
N GLY A 39 -7.91 2.21 -14.63
CA GLY A 39 -8.20 2.49 -16.02
C GLY A 39 -9.63 2.09 -16.40
N LYS A 40 -10.21 2.74 -17.41
CA LYS A 40 -11.62 2.53 -17.83
C LYS A 40 -11.99 1.05 -18.06
N ASN A 41 -11.06 0.25 -18.57
CA ASN A 41 -11.26 -1.16 -18.91
C ASN A 41 -10.39 -2.08 -18.04
N GLU A 42 -9.87 -1.55 -16.94
CA GLU A 42 -8.98 -2.28 -16.06
C GLU A 42 -9.80 -3.10 -15.05
N GLU A 43 -9.50 -4.39 -14.94
CA GLU A 43 -10.12 -5.22 -13.92
C GLU A 43 -9.50 -4.98 -12.55
N TRP A 44 -10.31 -5.18 -11.51
CA TRP A 44 -9.84 -5.13 -10.14
C TRP A 44 -8.76 -6.21 -9.89
N PRO A 45 -7.61 -5.88 -9.29
CA PRO A 45 -6.55 -6.86 -9.02
C PRO A 45 -7.03 -8.03 -8.17
N LYS A 46 -6.68 -9.26 -8.57
CA LYS A 46 -7.01 -10.49 -7.84
C LYS A 46 -5.77 -11.10 -7.21
N CYS A 47 -5.96 -11.77 -6.08
CA CYS A 47 -4.90 -12.51 -5.43
C CYS A 47 -4.42 -13.66 -6.35
N PRO A 48 -3.11 -13.82 -6.59
CA PRO A 48 -2.61 -14.89 -7.46
C PRO A 48 -2.91 -16.30 -6.90
N HIS A 49 -3.15 -16.42 -5.60
CA HIS A 49 -3.43 -17.70 -4.94
C HIS A 49 -4.93 -17.99 -4.85
N CYS A 50 -5.69 -17.21 -4.10
CA CYS A 50 -7.12 -17.50 -3.86
C CYS A 50 -8.07 -16.92 -4.93
N GLN A 51 -7.56 -16.12 -5.88
CA GLN A 51 -8.33 -15.48 -6.95
C GLN A 51 -9.44 -14.52 -6.50
N ASN A 52 -9.56 -14.25 -5.19
CA ASN A 52 -10.44 -13.22 -4.67
C ASN A 52 -9.87 -11.82 -4.97
N PRO A 53 -10.74 -10.79 -5.08
CA PRO A 53 -10.30 -9.39 -5.17
C PRO A 53 -9.33 -9.02 -4.05
N LEU A 54 -8.24 -8.33 -4.38
CA LEU A 54 -7.31 -7.78 -3.38
C LEU A 54 -7.92 -6.53 -2.73
N GLU A 55 -7.64 -6.31 -1.46
CA GLU A 55 -8.04 -5.10 -0.76
C GLU A 55 -7.11 -3.94 -1.13
N PHE A 56 -7.68 -2.76 -1.40
CA PHE A 56 -6.88 -1.57 -1.70
C PHE A 56 -6.34 -0.96 -0.41
N PHE A 57 -5.01 -0.86 -0.30
CA PHE A 57 -4.39 -0.29 0.90
C PHE A 57 -4.12 1.21 0.77
N PHE A 58 -3.39 1.62 -0.26
CA PHE A 58 -3.13 3.04 -0.50
C PHE A 58 -2.76 3.33 -1.96
N GLN A 59 -2.91 4.60 -2.34
CA GLN A 59 -2.20 5.15 -3.48
C GLN A 59 -1.47 6.45 -3.10
N LEU A 60 -0.31 6.69 -3.71
CA LEU A 60 0.45 7.93 -3.58
C LEU A 60 0.65 8.54 -4.96
N ASN A 61 0.24 9.80 -5.10
CA ASN A 61 0.56 10.60 -6.27
C ASN A 61 2.03 11.05 -6.18
N LEU A 62 2.89 10.43 -6.98
CA LEU A 62 4.33 10.68 -6.95
C LEU A 62 4.68 12.11 -7.37
N ASN A 63 3.83 12.75 -8.16
CA ASN A 63 3.97 14.16 -8.57
C ASN A 63 3.65 15.15 -7.45
N GLN A 64 3.02 14.70 -6.36
CA GLN A 64 2.66 15.53 -5.20
C GLN A 64 3.55 15.25 -3.98
N LEU A 65 4.59 14.42 -4.13
CA LEU A 65 5.56 14.21 -3.07
C LEU A 65 6.35 15.49 -2.78
N THR A 66 6.92 15.55 -1.59
CA THR A 66 7.74 16.68 -1.18
C THR A 66 9.00 16.79 -2.02
N GLU A 67 9.54 18.00 -2.13
CA GLU A 67 10.68 18.33 -2.99
C GLU A 67 11.87 17.37 -2.83
N SER A 68 12.18 16.97 -1.59
CA SER A 68 13.25 16.02 -1.28
C SER A 68 13.08 14.60 -1.87
N LEU A 69 11.86 14.23 -2.27
CA LEU A 69 11.51 12.93 -2.85
C LEU A 69 11.03 13.06 -4.30
N GLN A 70 10.91 14.27 -4.82
CA GLN A 70 10.40 14.50 -6.16
C GLN A 70 11.31 13.83 -7.20
N ASN A 71 10.70 13.10 -8.15
CA ASN A 71 11.38 12.30 -9.19
C ASN A 71 12.27 11.14 -8.67
N LYS A 72 12.43 10.97 -7.36
CA LYS A 72 13.26 9.88 -6.80
C LYS A 72 12.74 8.49 -7.17
N PHE A 73 11.42 8.36 -7.28
CA PHE A 73 10.72 7.10 -7.56
C PHE A 73 9.96 7.14 -8.89
N GLY A 74 10.32 8.07 -9.78
CA GLY A 74 9.57 8.34 -11.01
C GLY A 74 8.35 9.25 -10.80
N SER A 75 7.37 9.11 -11.69
CA SER A 75 6.13 9.88 -11.76
C SER A 75 4.92 8.95 -11.84
N GLY A 76 3.72 9.49 -11.62
CA GLY A 76 2.48 8.72 -11.70
C GLY A 76 1.90 8.42 -10.33
N ILE A 77 1.14 7.33 -10.23
CA ILE A 77 0.48 6.91 -8.98
C ILE A 77 1.04 5.55 -8.55
N LEU A 78 1.71 5.51 -7.40
CA LEU A 78 2.09 4.26 -6.73
C LEU A 78 0.85 3.71 -6.03
N GLN A 79 0.50 2.44 -6.25
CA GLN A 79 -0.64 1.78 -5.60
C GLN A 79 -0.20 0.48 -4.96
N MET A 80 -0.79 0.16 -3.80
CA MET A 80 -0.64 -1.12 -3.10
C MET A 80 -1.99 -1.74 -2.82
N PHE A 81 -2.12 -3.03 -3.14
CA PHE A 81 -3.23 -3.89 -2.80
C PHE A 81 -2.70 -5.15 -2.09
N TYR A 82 -3.52 -5.80 -1.25
CA TYR A 82 -3.13 -7.02 -0.55
C TYR A 82 -4.32 -7.95 -0.27
N CYS A 83 -4.07 -9.24 -0.12
CA CYS A 83 -5.14 -10.19 0.16
C CYS A 83 -5.46 -10.23 1.65
N THR A 84 -6.74 -10.07 1.98
CA THR A 84 -7.29 -10.20 3.34
C THR A 84 -8.30 -11.35 3.43
N TYR A 85 -8.36 -12.21 2.40
CA TYR A 85 -9.36 -13.26 2.33
C TYR A 85 -9.08 -14.35 3.36
N MET A 86 -10.03 -14.55 4.27
CA MET A 86 -10.09 -15.66 5.20
C MET A 86 -11.27 -16.55 4.81
N ASN A 87 -11.03 -17.85 4.58
CA ASN A 87 -12.14 -18.77 4.34
C ASN A 87 -12.89 -18.99 5.66
N VAL A 88 -14.17 -18.57 5.72
CA VAL A 88 -15.01 -18.74 6.92
C VAL A 88 -15.48 -20.20 7.09
N TYR A 89 -15.31 -21.03 6.05
CA TYR A 89 -15.80 -22.41 6.00
C TYR A 89 -14.70 -23.45 5.72
N GLY A 90 -13.42 -23.08 5.79
CA GLY A 90 -12.30 -23.99 5.54
C GLY A 90 -11.04 -23.58 6.30
N ASP A 91 -10.04 -24.46 6.30
CA ASP A 91 -8.79 -24.28 7.04
C ASP A 91 -7.80 -23.33 6.33
N GLU A 92 -8.09 -22.93 5.09
CA GLU A 92 -7.21 -22.06 4.30
C GLU A 92 -7.49 -20.57 4.58
N VAL A 93 -6.51 -19.90 5.15
CA VAL A 93 -6.52 -18.46 5.37
C VAL A 93 -5.40 -17.90 4.52
N CYS A 94 -5.74 -17.36 3.34
CA CYS A 94 -4.76 -16.94 2.34
C CYS A 94 -3.71 -15.98 2.91
N GLU A 95 -4.12 -15.05 3.76
CA GLU A 95 -3.19 -14.15 4.47
C GLU A 95 -2.18 -14.91 5.33
N VAL A 96 -2.57 -16.03 5.94
CA VAL A 96 -1.70 -16.82 6.80
C VAL A 96 -0.84 -17.79 5.99
N ASP A 97 -1.46 -18.54 5.10
CA ASP A 97 -0.81 -19.61 4.33
C ASP A 97 0.26 -19.08 3.38
N TYR A 98 0.05 -17.87 2.86
CA TYR A 98 1.00 -17.19 1.97
C TYR A 98 1.74 -16.04 2.66
N GLN A 99 1.78 -16.05 3.99
CA GLN A 99 2.63 -15.15 4.79
C GLN A 99 2.41 -13.67 4.45
N GLY A 100 1.17 -13.22 4.37
CA GLY A 100 0.78 -11.84 4.08
C GLY A 100 1.40 -10.80 5.03
N TRP A 101 1.81 -11.23 6.23
CA TRP A 101 2.54 -10.38 7.17
C TRP A 101 3.99 -10.09 6.74
N GLU A 102 4.59 -10.91 5.87
CA GLU A 102 5.96 -10.71 5.41
C GLU A 102 6.04 -9.52 4.46
N ALA A 103 7.12 -8.75 4.60
CA ALA A 103 7.42 -7.72 3.63
C ALA A 103 7.60 -8.39 2.25
N PHE A 104 6.85 -7.89 1.25
CA PHE A 104 6.92 -8.37 -0.14
C PHE A 104 6.37 -9.78 -0.40
N SER A 105 5.41 -10.25 0.40
CA SER A 105 4.62 -11.46 0.05
C SER A 105 4.01 -11.38 -1.35
N ASP A 106 3.87 -12.53 -2.01
CA ASP A 106 3.24 -12.69 -3.33
C ASP A 106 1.73 -12.34 -3.34
N ILE A 107 1.11 -12.22 -2.16
CA ILE A 107 -0.26 -11.73 -2.03
C ILE A 107 -0.35 -10.20 -1.97
N HIS A 108 0.79 -9.49 -2.09
CA HIS A 108 0.86 -8.05 -2.30
C HIS A 108 0.94 -7.71 -3.79
N PHE A 109 0.13 -6.75 -4.22
CA PHE A 109 0.20 -6.20 -5.58
C PHE A 109 0.59 -4.73 -5.50
N LEU A 110 1.81 -4.43 -5.93
CA LEU A 110 2.38 -3.08 -5.95
C LEU A 110 2.67 -2.67 -7.40
N ARG A 111 2.29 -1.45 -7.77
CA ARG A 111 2.56 -0.91 -9.12
C ARG A 111 2.70 0.60 -9.14
N ILE A 112 3.31 1.11 -10.21
CA ILE A 112 3.25 2.53 -10.59
C ILE A 112 2.52 2.60 -11.93
N ILE A 113 1.51 3.46 -11.99
CA ILE A 113 0.69 3.76 -13.17
C ILE A 113 0.92 5.19 -13.64
#